data_AF-A0A319D688-F1
#
_entry.id   AF-A0A319D688-F1
#
_cell.length_a   1.000
_cell.length_b   1.000
_cell.length_c   1.000
_cell.angle_alpha   90.00
_cell.angle_beta   90.00
_cell.angle_gamma   90.00
#
_symmetry.space_group_name_H-M   'P 1'
#
loop_
_entity.id
_entity.type
_entity.pdbx_description
1 polymer ?
#
loop_
_entity_poly.entity_id
_entity_poly.type
_entity_poly.pdbx_seq_one_letter_code
_entity_poly.pdbx_strand_id
1 'polypeptide(L)'
;MLFGHSLVLSFLKLLYQKWEEIHVSQTIPGSSLSLLEERLSIIYTTKEEPKRSNRCQNSHYIQQHRQKKAQDIYLSIFDIDPHIFIPFILIVTPRACLLFNISEFQSKHTKQGTLFSCNEALHIFLSIARKHGLERNLLYRRFLGTIFYLTLLLTDTDGNKHYLLRLSNLAAVHSTFSDTIFNTIKHSPVQIQAKAKVKDSLLETTESVWTKVSYKSHKDSVICIEVDSRIVSILSACALDISQKYSSGTSLDSGRLGTISSEIGEEVHLEIFAMTNID
;
A
#
# COMPACT_ATOMS: atom_id res chain seq x y z
N MET A 1 -2.72 0.25 -44.21
CA MET A 1 -2.64 -0.08 -42.78
C MET A 1 -3.97 0.27 -42.12
N LEU A 2 -4.89 -0.68 -42.01
CA LEU A 2 -6.23 -0.49 -41.43
C LEU A 2 -6.63 -1.70 -40.56
N PHE A 3 -5.70 -2.17 -39.72
CA PHE A 3 -5.94 -3.22 -38.72
C PHE A 3 -5.44 -2.71 -37.36
N GLY A 4 -6.25 -1.93 -36.64
CA GLY A 4 -5.85 -1.44 -35.31
C GLY A 4 -7.03 -1.03 -34.43
N HIS A 5 -7.95 -0.22 -34.96
CA HIS A 5 -8.99 0.39 -34.12
C HIS A 5 -10.03 -0.58 -33.55
N SER A 6 -10.47 -1.57 -34.34
CA SER A 6 -11.53 -2.51 -33.93
C SER A 6 -11.05 -3.51 -32.86
N LEU A 7 -9.79 -3.95 -32.94
CA LEU A 7 -9.22 -4.92 -32.01
C LEU A 7 -8.97 -4.35 -30.62
N VAL A 8 -8.63 -3.06 -30.52
CA VAL A 8 -8.40 -2.43 -29.22
C VAL A 8 -9.72 -2.17 -28.49
N LEU A 9 -10.77 -1.79 -29.21
CA LEU A 9 -12.11 -1.62 -28.62
C LEU A 9 -12.68 -2.96 -28.14
N SER A 10 -12.49 -4.05 -28.90
CA SER A 10 -12.93 -5.38 -28.47
C SER A 10 -12.14 -5.88 -27.26
N PHE A 11 -10.84 -5.60 -27.20
CA PHE A 11 -10.00 -5.90 -26.04
C PHE A 11 -10.46 -5.14 -24.78
N LEU A 12 -10.65 -3.82 -24.88
CA LEU A 12 -11.09 -3.00 -23.74
C LEU A 12 -12.46 -3.46 -23.21
N LYS A 13 -13.38 -3.83 -24.11
CA LYS A 13 -14.67 -4.40 -23.71
C LYS A 13 -14.51 -5.69 -22.90
N LEU A 14 -13.64 -6.60 -23.34
CA LEU A 14 -13.35 -7.85 -22.61
C LEU A 14 -12.67 -7.56 -21.26
N LEU A 15 -11.74 -6.61 -21.24
CA LEU A 15 -11.05 -6.18 -20.02
C LEU A 15 -12.02 -5.66 -18.97
N TYR A 16 -12.92 -4.75 -19.36
CA TYR A 16 -13.91 -4.18 -18.44
C TYR A 16 -14.97 -5.20 -18.02
N GLN A 17 -15.34 -6.14 -18.90
CA GLN A 17 -16.23 -7.24 -18.51
C GLN A 17 -15.59 -8.11 -17.42
N LYS A 18 -14.28 -8.40 -17.54
CA LYS A 18 -13.56 -9.17 -16.51
C LYS A 18 -13.33 -8.37 -15.23
N TRP A 19 -13.11 -7.06 -15.35
CA TRP A 19 -13.07 -6.14 -14.22
C TRP A 19 -14.39 -6.19 -13.46
N GLU A 20 -15.53 -6.05 -14.15
CA GLU A 20 -16.86 -6.08 -13.55
C GLU A 20 -17.15 -7.43 -12.88
N GLU A 21 -16.79 -8.55 -13.51
CA GLU A 21 -16.94 -9.89 -12.92
C GLU A 21 -16.22 -10.01 -11.57
N ILE A 22 -14.99 -9.51 -11.49
CA ILE A 22 -14.17 -9.53 -10.26
C ILE A 22 -14.69 -8.52 -9.24
N HIS A 23 -15.11 -7.33 -9.70
CA HIS A 23 -15.66 -6.30 -8.84
C HIS A 23 -16.97 -6.75 -8.20
N VAL A 24 -17.90 -7.32 -8.94
CA VAL A 24 -19.17 -7.82 -8.40
C VAL A 24 -18.97 -8.98 -7.44
N SER A 25 -18.08 -9.93 -7.79
CA SER A 25 -17.80 -11.09 -6.93
C SER A 25 -16.87 -10.78 -5.75
N GLN A 26 -16.20 -9.62 -5.78
CA GLN A 26 -15.19 -9.20 -4.81
C GLN A 26 -14.08 -10.26 -4.60
N THR A 27 -13.84 -11.12 -5.60
CA THR A 27 -12.89 -12.22 -5.50
C THR A 27 -12.39 -12.68 -6.87
N ILE A 28 -11.34 -13.50 -6.88
CA ILE A 28 -10.81 -14.10 -8.10
C ILE A 28 -11.54 -15.43 -8.36
N PRO A 29 -12.11 -15.63 -9.56
CA PRO A 29 -12.73 -16.89 -9.92
C PRO A 29 -11.75 -18.06 -9.76
N GLY A 30 -12.20 -19.16 -9.16
CA GLY A 30 -11.36 -20.34 -8.89
C GLY A 30 -10.64 -20.88 -10.13
N SER A 31 -11.30 -20.84 -11.29
CA SER A 31 -10.73 -21.25 -12.59
C SER A 31 -9.53 -20.40 -13.05
N SER A 32 -9.38 -19.20 -12.49
CA SER A 32 -8.32 -18.24 -12.85
C SER A 32 -7.14 -18.25 -11.87
N LEU A 33 -7.21 -19.01 -10.77
CA LEU A 33 -6.20 -18.97 -9.70
C LEU A 33 -4.82 -19.46 -10.15
N SER A 34 -4.75 -20.58 -10.87
CA SER A 34 -3.48 -21.11 -11.38
C SER A 34 -2.81 -20.13 -12.34
N LEU A 35 -3.63 -19.45 -13.16
CA LEU A 35 -3.16 -18.45 -14.10
C LEU A 35 -2.70 -17.18 -13.37
N LEU A 36 -3.45 -16.70 -12.37
CA LEU A 36 -3.05 -15.59 -11.52
C LEU A 36 -1.69 -15.86 -10.87
N GLU A 37 -1.54 -17.04 -10.27
CA GLU A 37 -0.32 -17.49 -9.60
C GLU A 37 0.88 -17.50 -10.57
N GLU A 38 0.71 -18.11 -11.76
CA GLU A 38 1.74 -18.10 -12.82
C GLU A 38 2.14 -16.67 -13.19
N ARG A 39 1.17 -15.77 -13.38
CA ARG A 39 1.44 -14.39 -13.85
C ARG A 39 2.11 -13.54 -12.77
N LEU A 40 1.68 -13.65 -11.51
CA LEU A 40 2.35 -12.98 -10.39
C LEU A 40 3.79 -13.47 -10.22
N SER A 41 4.05 -14.77 -10.43
CA SER A 41 5.42 -15.30 -10.38
C SER A 41 6.32 -14.69 -11.47
N ILE A 42 5.79 -14.40 -12.66
CA ILE A 42 6.55 -13.73 -13.73
C ILE A 42 6.93 -12.30 -13.33
N ILE A 43 6.04 -11.60 -12.61
CA ILE A 43 6.20 -10.17 -12.30
C ILE A 43 7.14 -9.95 -11.11
N TYR A 44 7.02 -10.79 -10.07
CA TYR A 44 7.64 -10.54 -8.77
C TYR A 44 8.77 -11.50 -8.40
N THR A 45 9.09 -12.48 -9.26
CA THR A 45 10.27 -13.33 -9.02
C THR A 45 11.49 -12.72 -9.69
N THR A 46 12.45 -12.27 -8.88
CA THR A 46 13.80 -11.94 -9.36
C THR A 46 14.45 -13.20 -9.89
N LYS A 47 14.63 -13.30 -11.20
CA LYS A 47 15.40 -14.40 -11.78
C LYS A 47 16.88 -14.12 -11.57
N GLU A 48 17.53 -15.00 -10.81
CA GLU A 48 18.98 -15.10 -10.84
C GLU A 48 19.41 -15.34 -12.29
N GLU A 49 20.31 -14.49 -12.80
CA GLU A 49 20.88 -14.71 -14.12
C GLU A 49 21.58 -16.09 -14.11
N PRO A 50 21.28 -16.97 -15.07
CA PRO A 50 21.98 -18.23 -15.17
C PRO A 50 23.46 -17.93 -15.37
N LYS A 51 24.30 -18.34 -14.39
CA LYS A 51 25.76 -18.28 -14.50
C LYS A 51 26.14 -18.89 -15.85
N ARG A 52 26.96 -18.17 -16.62
CA ARG A 52 27.29 -18.35 -18.05
C ARG A 52 27.82 -19.74 -18.49
N SER A 53 27.82 -20.77 -17.64
CA SER A 53 28.26 -22.11 -18.01
C SER A 53 27.08 -22.93 -18.53
N ASN A 54 26.89 -22.90 -19.84
CA ASN A 54 26.31 -23.94 -20.71
C ASN A 54 25.49 -23.28 -21.83
N ARG A 55 25.65 -23.80 -23.04
CA ARG A 55 24.95 -23.37 -24.26
C ARG A 55 23.45 -23.60 -24.05
N CYS A 56 22.77 -22.61 -23.48
CA CYS A 56 21.34 -22.66 -23.20
C CYS A 56 20.58 -22.84 -24.54
N GLN A 57 19.64 -23.77 -24.59
CA GLN A 57 18.85 -24.02 -25.80
C GLN A 57 18.08 -22.74 -26.18
N ASN A 58 17.99 -22.44 -27.49
CA ASN A 58 17.33 -21.25 -28.03
C ASN A 58 15.89 -21.05 -27.50
N SER A 59 15.18 -22.15 -27.19
CA SER A 59 13.84 -22.14 -26.59
C SER A 59 13.79 -21.41 -25.26
N HIS A 60 14.79 -21.64 -24.39
CA HIS A 60 14.86 -21.01 -23.07
C HIS A 60 15.10 -19.50 -23.18
N TYR A 61 15.95 -19.07 -24.12
CA TYR A 61 16.20 -17.66 -24.39
C TYR A 61 14.92 -16.95 -24.87
N ILE A 62 14.19 -17.55 -25.81
CA ILE A 62 12.92 -17.00 -26.32
C ILE A 62 11.89 -16.90 -25.18
N GLN A 63 11.81 -17.89 -24.31
CA GLN A 63 10.89 -17.87 -23.17
C GLN A 63 11.25 -16.79 -22.15
N GLN A 64 12.54 -16.64 -21.82
CA GLN A 64 13.02 -15.57 -20.95
C GLN A 64 12.74 -14.19 -21.53
N HIS A 65 13.03 -13.98 -22.82
CA HIS A 65 12.73 -12.73 -23.50
C HIS A 65 11.24 -12.39 -23.44
N ARG A 66 10.36 -13.37 -23.69
CA ARG A 66 8.90 -13.21 -23.58
C ARG A 66 8.48 -12.82 -22.16
N GLN A 67 9.01 -13.48 -21.15
CA GLN A 67 8.68 -13.19 -19.75
C GLN A 67 9.15 -11.80 -19.33
N LYS A 68 10.37 -11.40 -19.72
CA LYS A 68 10.88 -10.05 -19.46
C LYS A 68 9.99 -8.98 -20.09
N LYS A 69 9.63 -9.17 -21.37
CA LYS A 69 8.73 -8.22 -22.05
C LYS A 69 7.33 -8.16 -21.43
N ALA A 70 6.80 -9.32 -21.00
CA ALA A 70 5.52 -9.38 -20.30
C ALA A 70 5.58 -8.68 -18.94
N GLN A 71 6.65 -8.88 -18.18
CA GLN A 71 6.88 -8.20 -16.91
C GLN A 71 6.88 -6.67 -17.09
N ASP A 72 7.62 -6.15 -18.07
CA ASP A 72 7.67 -4.71 -18.35
C ASP A 72 6.27 -4.15 -18.66
N ILE A 73 5.47 -4.87 -19.46
CA ILE A 73 4.11 -4.45 -19.83
C ILE A 73 3.16 -4.53 -18.65
N TYR A 74 3.20 -5.62 -17.87
CA TYR A 74 2.35 -5.78 -16.70
C TYR A 74 2.62 -4.68 -15.66
N LEU A 75 3.89 -4.35 -15.40
CA LEU A 75 4.24 -3.25 -14.51
C LEU A 75 3.80 -1.90 -15.07
N SER A 76 3.98 -1.65 -16.38
CA SER A 76 3.50 -0.42 -17.01
C SER A 76 1.99 -0.26 -16.89
N ILE A 77 1.23 -1.36 -17.02
CA ILE A 77 -0.22 -1.36 -16.84
C ILE A 77 -0.59 -1.06 -15.38
N PHE A 78 0.12 -1.65 -14.42
CA PHE A 78 -0.06 -1.37 -13.00
C PHE A 78 0.18 0.11 -12.68
N ASP A 79 1.20 0.73 -13.28
CA ASP A 79 1.50 2.15 -13.10
C ASP A 79 0.45 3.08 -13.74
N ILE A 80 -0.16 2.66 -14.86
CA ILE A 80 -1.23 3.43 -15.53
C ILE A 80 -2.53 3.39 -14.72
N ASP A 81 -2.97 2.19 -14.34
CA ASP A 81 -4.18 1.98 -13.56
C ASP A 81 -4.07 0.65 -12.77
N PRO A 82 -3.79 0.73 -11.46
CA PRO A 82 -3.69 -0.45 -10.61
C PRO A 82 -4.96 -1.30 -10.61
N HIS A 83 -6.15 -0.70 -10.71
CA HIS A 83 -7.40 -1.43 -10.53
C HIS A 83 -7.77 -2.30 -11.72
N ILE A 84 -7.21 -2.05 -12.92
CA ILE A 84 -7.38 -2.93 -14.07
C ILE A 84 -6.26 -3.95 -14.23
N PHE A 85 -5.20 -3.86 -13.43
CA PHE A 85 -4.05 -4.74 -13.53
C PHE A 85 -4.42 -6.22 -13.37
N ILE A 86 -5.25 -6.55 -12.38
CA ILE A 86 -5.65 -7.95 -12.15
C ILE A 86 -6.46 -8.52 -13.32
N PRO A 87 -7.55 -7.86 -13.78
CA PRO A 87 -8.22 -8.26 -15.01
C PRO A 87 -7.27 -8.38 -16.21
N PHE A 88 -6.32 -7.45 -16.33
CA PHE A 88 -5.36 -7.43 -17.43
C PHE A 88 -4.48 -8.68 -17.46
N ILE A 89 -3.81 -9.01 -16.34
CA ILE A 89 -2.92 -10.18 -16.29
C ILE A 89 -3.67 -11.51 -16.43
N LEU A 90 -4.97 -11.51 -16.14
CA LEU A 90 -5.85 -12.67 -16.35
C LEU A 90 -6.24 -12.88 -17.81
N ILE A 91 -6.35 -11.81 -18.60
CA ILE A 91 -6.74 -11.87 -20.02
C ILE A 91 -5.50 -11.95 -20.93
N VAL A 92 -4.48 -11.15 -20.65
CA VAL A 92 -3.35 -10.95 -21.56
C VAL A 92 -2.23 -11.91 -21.23
N THR A 93 -1.95 -12.83 -22.16
CA THR A 93 -0.84 -13.76 -22.03
C THR A 93 0.53 -13.08 -22.26
N PRO A 94 1.64 -13.65 -21.75
CA PRO A 94 2.98 -13.14 -22.02
C PRO A 94 3.33 -13.09 -23.50
N ARG A 95 2.74 -13.98 -24.31
CA ARG A 95 2.90 -13.96 -25.75
C ARG A 95 2.18 -12.77 -26.38
N ALA A 96 0.97 -12.45 -25.92
CA ALA A 96 0.22 -11.30 -26.41
C ALA A 96 0.91 -9.97 -26.03
N CYS A 97 1.63 -9.92 -24.91
CA CYS A 97 2.41 -8.75 -24.50
C CYS A 97 3.44 -8.33 -25.56
N LEU A 98 4.02 -9.25 -26.34
CA LEU A 98 4.98 -8.89 -27.39
C LEU A 98 4.42 -7.91 -28.43
N LEU A 99 3.11 -7.93 -28.65
CA LEU A 99 2.40 -7.11 -29.64
C LEU A 99 1.58 -5.99 -28.98
N PHE A 100 1.64 -5.87 -27.65
CA PHE A 100 0.80 -4.95 -26.92
C PHE A 100 1.35 -3.52 -26.99
N ASN A 101 0.49 -2.57 -27.36
CA ASN A 101 0.84 -1.16 -27.46
C ASN A 101 0.33 -0.39 -26.23
N ILE A 102 1.25 -0.05 -25.32
CA ILE A 102 0.96 0.66 -24.08
C ILE A 102 0.40 2.06 -24.37
N SER A 103 0.99 2.80 -25.31
CA SER A 103 0.56 4.16 -25.64
C SER A 103 -0.86 4.20 -26.21
N GLU A 104 -1.20 3.23 -27.07
CA GLU A 104 -2.56 3.12 -27.59
C GLU A 104 -3.55 2.73 -26.50
N PHE A 105 -3.20 1.80 -25.61
CA PHE A 105 -3.99 1.47 -24.44
C PHE A 105 -4.23 2.70 -23.57
N GLN A 106 -3.18 3.42 -23.18
CA GLN A 106 -3.25 4.60 -22.32
C GLN A 106 -4.13 5.71 -22.92
N SER A 107 -4.11 5.88 -24.25
CA SER A 107 -4.93 6.90 -24.94
C SER A 107 -6.43 6.58 -24.98
N LYS A 108 -6.81 5.29 -24.86
CA LYS A 108 -8.19 4.80 -25.02
C LYS A 108 -8.79 4.27 -23.72
N HIS A 109 -7.94 3.96 -22.74
CA HIS A 109 -8.33 3.46 -21.42
C HIS A 109 -9.01 4.56 -20.61
N THR A 110 -10.09 4.20 -19.93
CA THR A 110 -10.76 5.06 -18.97
C THR A 110 -10.49 4.52 -17.59
N LYS A 111 -9.97 5.36 -16.68
CA LYS A 111 -9.67 4.97 -15.29
C LYS A 111 -10.88 4.29 -14.67
N GLN A 112 -10.64 3.11 -14.10
CA GLN A 112 -11.68 2.37 -13.39
C GLN A 112 -11.65 2.71 -11.89
N GLY A 113 -12.78 2.48 -11.23
CA GLY A 113 -12.88 2.61 -9.78
C GLY A 113 -12.09 1.52 -9.06
N THR A 114 -12.16 1.55 -7.73
CA THR A 114 -11.56 0.52 -6.88
C THR A 114 -12.04 -0.87 -7.26
N LEU A 115 -11.11 -1.79 -7.53
CA LEU A 115 -11.43 -3.17 -7.90
C LEU A 115 -12.03 -3.97 -6.73
N PHE A 116 -11.38 -3.95 -5.57
CA PHE A 116 -11.82 -4.65 -4.36
C PHE A 116 -12.22 -3.65 -3.28
N SER A 117 -13.48 -3.72 -2.86
CA SER A 117 -14.04 -2.97 -1.74
C SER A 117 -13.85 -3.69 -0.40
N CYS A 118 -13.57 -4.99 -0.43
CA CYS A 118 -13.39 -5.83 0.75
C CYS A 118 -12.21 -6.80 0.61
N ASN A 119 -11.74 -7.35 1.73
CA ASN A 119 -10.45 -8.05 1.83
C ASN A 119 -10.53 -9.57 1.60
N GLU A 120 -11.63 -10.10 1.08
CA GLU A 120 -11.81 -11.53 0.83
C GLU A 120 -10.79 -12.05 -0.17
N ALA A 121 -10.55 -11.29 -1.24
CA ALA A 121 -9.53 -11.65 -2.23
C ALA A 121 -8.11 -11.58 -1.67
N LEU A 122 -7.86 -10.78 -0.63
CA LEU A 122 -6.52 -10.60 -0.05
C LEU A 122 -5.93 -11.93 0.44
N HIS A 123 -6.74 -12.80 1.03
CA HIS A 123 -6.29 -14.11 1.51
C HIS A 123 -5.70 -14.97 0.36
N ILE A 124 -6.25 -14.86 -0.85
CA ILE A 124 -5.72 -15.54 -2.04
C ILE A 124 -4.32 -15.01 -2.34
N PHE A 125 -4.14 -13.69 -2.39
CA PHE A 125 -2.85 -13.08 -2.66
C PHE A 125 -1.81 -13.42 -1.59
N LEU A 126 -2.16 -13.32 -0.30
CA LEU A 126 -1.28 -13.71 0.80
C LEU A 126 -0.87 -15.19 0.72
N SER A 127 -1.78 -16.07 0.30
CA SER A 127 -1.46 -17.50 0.12
C SER A 127 -0.45 -17.73 -1.01
N ILE A 128 -0.60 -17.02 -2.13
CA ILE A 128 0.35 -17.03 -3.25
C ILE A 128 1.70 -16.47 -2.80
N ALA A 129 1.69 -15.37 -2.04
CA ALA A 129 2.91 -14.73 -1.54
C ALA A 129 3.75 -15.68 -0.68
N ARG A 130 3.11 -16.42 0.23
CA ARG A 130 3.76 -17.44 1.06
C ARG A 130 4.34 -18.56 0.21
N LYS A 131 3.55 -19.09 -0.73
CA LYS A 131 3.94 -20.22 -1.58
C LYS A 131 5.17 -19.91 -2.43
N HIS A 132 5.32 -18.67 -2.89
CA HIS A 132 6.42 -18.23 -3.75
C HIS A 132 7.48 -17.38 -3.04
N GLY A 133 7.40 -17.23 -1.71
CA GLY A 133 8.36 -16.42 -0.95
C GLY A 133 8.34 -14.92 -1.29
N LEU A 134 7.23 -14.39 -1.82
CA LEU A 134 7.09 -12.99 -2.23
C LEU A 134 6.85 -12.03 -1.06
N GLU A 135 6.69 -12.54 0.17
CA GLU A 135 6.39 -11.72 1.35
C GLU A 135 7.42 -10.63 1.64
N ARG A 136 8.67 -10.82 1.20
CA ARG A 136 9.77 -9.85 1.35
C ARG A 136 9.99 -8.99 0.10
N ASN A 137 9.29 -9.27 -1.00
CA ASN A 137 9.44 -8.52 -2.23
C ASN A 137 8.75 -7.15 -2.09
N LEU A 138 9.54 -6.08 -2.19
CA LEU A 138 9.06 -4.69 -2.03
C LEU A 138 8.01 -4.31 -3.08
N LEU A 139 8.18 -4.74 -4.33
CA LEU A 139 7.22 -4.47 -5.41
C LEU A 139 5.89 -5.19 -5.14
N TYR A 140 5.94 -6.43 -4.65
CA TYR A 140 4.74 -7.19 -4.30
C TYR A 140 3.99 -6.56 -3.12
N ARG A 141 4.70 -6.08 -2.10
CA ARG A 141 4.10 -5.33 -0.97
C ARG A 141 3.45 -4.05 -1.45
N ARG A 142 4.14 -3.26 -2.29
CA ARG A 142 3.59 -2.04 -2.90
C ARG A 142 2.32 -2.37 -3.67
N PHE A 143 2.32 -3.45 -4.46
CA PHE A 143 1.15 -3.93 -5.18
C PHE A 143 -0.04 -4.20 -4.25
N LEU A 144 0.15 -4.96 -3.16
CA LEU A 144 -0.93 -5.23 -2.20
C LEU A 144 -1.46 -3.95 -1.54
N GLY A 145 -0.56 -3.05 -1.14
CA GLY A 145 -0.94 -1.76 -0.55
C GLY A 145 -1.76 -0.88 -1.49
N THR A 146 -1.44 -0.89 -2.79
CA THR A 146 -2.20 -0.12 -3.79
C THR A 146 -3.55 -0.74 -4.11
N ILE A 147 -3.65 -2.06 -4.23
CA ILE A 147 -4.90 -2.73 -4.65
C ILE A 147 -5.92 -2.84 -3.52
N PHE A 148 -5.46 -3.19 -2.32
CA PHE A 148 -6.34 -3.49 -1.18
C PHE A 148 -6.43 -2.34 -0.18
N TYR A 149 -5.84 -1.18 -0.48
CA TYR A 149 -5.67 -0.07 0.45
C TYR A 149 -5.16 -0.53 1.82
N LEU A 150 -4.36 -1.60 1.84
CA LEU A 150 -3.75 -2.05 3.07
C LEU A 150 -2.81 -0.94 3.50
N THR A 151 -3.03 -0.46 4.72
CA THR A 151 -2.02 0.30 5.45
C THR A 151 -0.76 -0.56 5.38
N LEU A 152 0.15 -0.13 4.51
CA LEU A 152 1.37 -0.86 4.22
C LEU A 152 2.08 -1.00 5.57
N LEU A 153 2.33 -2.22 6.05
CA LEU A 153 3.23 -2.43 7.19
C LEU A 153 4.62 -1.96 6.73
N LEU A 154 4.86 -0.65 6.89
CA LEU A 154 6.01 0.09 6.38
C LEU A 154 7.25 -0.16 7.24
N THR A 155 7.04 -0.59 8.47
CA THR A 155 8.04 -0.57 9.53
C THR A 155 8.17 -1.95 10.20
N ASP A 156 9.37 -2.31 10.66
CA ASP A 156 9.64 -3.54 11.41
C ASP A 156 8.83 -3.57 12.74
N THR A 157 8.38 -2.40 13.22
CA THR A 157 7.50 -2.23 14.40
C THR A 157 6.12 -2.83 14.23
N ASP A 158 5.70 -3.09 13.01
CA ASP A 158 4.32 -3.46 12.70
C ASP A 158 4.11 -4.99 12.75
N GLY A 159 5.19 -5.75 12.94
CA GLY A 159 5.14 -7.14 13.41
C GLY A 159 4.98 -7.27 14.93
N ASN A 160 4.75 -8.50 15.44
CA ASN A 160 4.59 -8.81 16.88
C ASN A 160 5.87 -8.61 17.75
N LYS A 161 6.89 -7.89 17.25
CA LYS A 161 8.21 -7.74 17.89
C LYS A 161 8.59 -6.26 18.05
N HIS A 162 7.85 -5.56 18.88
CA HIS A 162 8.09 -4.16 19.22
C HIS A 162 7.92 -3.90 20.72
N TYR A 163 8.61 -2.90 21.23
CA TYR A 163 8.29 -2.30 22.53
C TYR A 163 7.11 -1.34 22.33
N LEU A 164 6.12 -1.42 23.22
CA LEU A 164 5.00 -0.49 23.27
C LEU A 164 5.20 0.45 24.44
N LEU A 165 5.51 1.71 24.15
CA LEU A 165 5.66 2.77 25.15
C LEU A 165 4.33 3.53 25.26
N ARG A 166 3.57 3.23 26.32
CA ARG A 166 2.32 3.94 26.66
C ARG A 166 2.60 5.04 27.70
N LEU A 167 1.58 5.87 27.97
CA LEU A 167 1.60 6.95 28.97
C LEU A 167 2.49 8.13 28.59
N SER A 168 2.26 8.69 27.41
CA SER A 168 2.97 9.88 26.95
C SER A 168 2.66 11.10 27.84
N ASN A 169 3.66 11.94 28.10
CA ASN A 169 3.49 13.16 28.88
C ASN A 169 2.70 14.21 28.06
N LEU A 170 1.62 14.76 28.63
CA LEU A 170 0.76 15.72 27.94
C LEU A 170 1.47 17.04 27.61
N ALA A 171 2.38 17.50 28.45
CA ALA A 171 3.18 18.70 28.15
C ALA A 171 4.12 18.44 26.96
N ALA A 172 4.72 17.25 26.88
CA ALA A 172 5.55 16.84 25.74
C ALA A 172 4.73 16.66 24.46
N VAL A 173 3.49 16.17 24.56
CA VAL A 173 2.55 16.10 23.44
C VAL A 173 2.19 17.51 22.97
N HIS A 174 1.89 18.43 23.88
CA HIS A 174 1.57 19.82 23.54
C HIS A 174 2.75 20.57 22.90
N SER A 175 3.98 20.33 23.34
CA SER A 175 5.16 20.97 22.75
C SER A 175 5.50 20.42 21.35
N THR A 176 5.15 19.15 21.10
CA THR A 176 5.53 18.44 19.87
C THR A 176 4.47 18.56 18.78
N PHE A 177 3.19 18.52 19.15
CA PHE A 177 2.06 18.55 18.23
C PHE A 177 1.34 19.90 18.27
N SER A 178 0.57 20.23 17.22
CA SER A 178 -0.21 21.47 17.20
C SER A 178 -1.28 21.50 18.29
N ASP A 179 -1.70 22.71 18.68
CA ASP A 179 -2.80 22.91 19.64
C ASP A 179 -4.06 22.13 19.24
N THR A 180 -4.34 21.99 17.94
CA THR A 180 -5.46 21.20 17.42
C THR A 180 -5.33 19.73 17.80
N ILE A 181 -4.16 19.12 17.60
CA ILE A 181 -3.90 17.71 17.94
C ILE A 181 -3.95 17.54 19.46
N PHE A 182 -3.29 18.43 20.20
CA PHE A 182 -3.28 18.38 21.65
C PHE A 182 -4.70 18.49 22.24
N ASN A 183 -5.49 19.45 21.76
CA ASN A 183 -6.87 19.61 22.19
C ASN A 183 -7.71 18.37 21.86
N THR A 184 -7.47 17.73 20.71
CA THR A 184 -8.14 16.47 20.35
C THR A 184 -7.82 15.36 21.33
N ILE A 185 -6.54 15.18 21.67
CA ILE A 185 -6.07 14.19 22.65
C ILE A 185 -6.65 14.48 24.04
N LYS A 186 -6.72 15.75 24.45
CA LYS A 186 -7.26 16.16 25.75
C LYS A 186 -8.75 15.80 25.92
N HIS A 187 -9.49 15.74 24.81
CA HIS A 187 -10.92 15.40 24.75
C HIS A 187 -11.17 14.00 24.19
N SER A 188 -10.13 13.17 24.01
CA SER A 188 -10.31 11.80 23.56
C SER A 188 -11.13 10.99 24.58
N PRO A 189 -11.88 9.97 24.15
CA PRO A 189 -12.62 9.10 25.05
C PRO A 189 -11.72 8.47 26.13
N VAL A 190 -10.50 8.05 25.76
CA VAL A 190 -9.51 7.48 26.67
C VAL A 190 -9.07 8.49 27.73
N GLN A 191 -8.79 9.75 27.35
CA GLN A 191 -8.40 10.78 28.33
C GLN A 191 -9.55 11.19 29.23
N ILE A 192 -10.78 11.24 28.72
CA ILE A 192 -11.99 11.52 29.51
C ILE A 192 -12.21 10.40 30.53
N GLN A 193 -12.10 9.14 30.12
CA GLN A 193 -12.21 7.99 31.03
C GLN A 193 -11.09 7.97 32.08
N ALA A 194 -9.85 8.29 31.70
CA ALA A 194 -8.73 8.38 32.62
C ALA A 194 -8.98 9.43 33.72
N LYS A 195 -9.45 10.63 33.32
CA LYS A 195 -9.83 11.71 34.24
C LYS A 195 -11.04 11.37 35.13
N ALA A 196 -11.96 10.55 34.63
CA ALA A 196 -13.10 10.10 35.43
C ALA A 196 -12.70 9.08 36.51
N LYS A 197 -11.67 8.28 36.24
CA LYS A 197 -11.17 7.25 37.17
C LYS A 197 -10.22 7.81 38.23
N VAL A 198 -9.38 8.77 37.88
CA VAL A 198 -8.43 9.41 38.78
C VAL A 198 -9.04 10.72 39.27
N LYS A 199 -9.41 10.80 40.55
CA LYS A 199 -10.05 11.99 41.17
C LYS A 199 -9.18 13.26 41.15
N ASP A 200 -7.92 13.16 40.72
CA ASP A 200 -7.02 14.29 40.60
C ASP A 200 -7.08 14.94 39.21
N SER A 201 -7.28 16.26 39.23
CA SER A 201 -7.41 17.12 38.05
C SER A 201 -6.12 17.28 37.22
N LEU A 202 -5.02 16.65 37.63
CA LEU A 202 -3.68 16.79 37.06
C LEU A 202 -3.13 15.44 36.57
N LEU A 203 -3.89 14.75 35.70
CA LEU A 203 -3.32 13.70 34.88
C LEU A 203 -2.32 14.34 33.91
N GLU A 204 -1.03 14.23 34.22
CA GLU A 204 0.08 14.74 33.40
C GLU A 204 0.43 13.81 32.23
N THR A 205 -0.15 12.61 32.19
CA THR A 205 0.07 11.59 31.16
C THR A 205 -1.22 11.22 30.44
N THR A 206 -1.06 10.69 29.22
CA THR A 206 -2.14 10.22 28.37
C THR A 206 -1.82 8.86 27.77
N GLU A 207 -2.81 7.98 27.72
CA GLU A 207 -2.75 6.72 26.97
C GLU A 207 -3.17 6.88 25.51
N SER A 208 -3.71 8.04 25.13
CA SER A 208 -4.13 8.32 23.75
C SER A 208 -2.98 8.59 22.80
N VAL A 209 -1.74 8.67 23.31
CA VAL A 209 -0.53 8.73 22.52
C VAL A 209 0.41 7.64 23.01
N TRP A 210 0.86 6.79 22.11
CA TRP A 210 1.84 5.75 22.40
C TRP A 210 2.84 5.62 21.26
N THR A 211 4.00 5.07 21.56
CA THR A 211 5.04 4.82 20.55
C THR A 211 5.33 3.34 20.46
N LYS A 212 5.38 2.80 19.24
CA LYS A 212 5.94 1.48 18.95
C LYS A 212 7.40 1.66 18.55
N VAL A 213 8.31 0.89 19.14
CA VAL A 213 9.74 0.91 18.79
C VAL A 213 10.20 -0.50 18.45
N SER A 214 10.87 -0.69 17.31
CA SER A 214 11.26 -2.02 16.85
C SER A 214 12.35 -2.62 17.75
N TYR A 215 12.28 -3.93 17.99
CA TYR A 215 13.35 -4.66 18.70
C TYR A 215 14.68 -4.69 17.95
N LYS A 216 14.64 -4.51 16.63
CA LYS A 216 15.83 -4.65 15.78
C LYS A 216 16.51 -3.32 15.49
N SER A 217 15.76 -2.22 15.55
CA SER A 217 16.25 -0.90 15.22
C SER A 217 15.47 0.14 16.00
N HIS A 218 16.17 0.97 16.78
CA HIS A 218 15.57 2.12 17.44
C HIS A 218 15.28 3.28 16.48
N LYS A 219 15.81 3.20 15.24
CA LYS A 219 15.59 4.20 14.18
C LYS A 219 14.24 4.04 13.48
N ASP A 220 13.49 3.00 13.83
CA ASP A 220 12.18 2.72 13.27
C ASP A 220 11.16 2.75 14.41
N SER A 221 10.64 3.95 14.67
CA SER A 221 9.63 4.20 15.70
C SER A 221 8.38 4.79 15.07
N VAL A 222 7.23 4.23 15.47
CA VAL A 222 5.92 4.70 15.05
C VAL A 222 5.23 5.36 16.22
N ILE A 223 4.90 6.65 16.07
CA ILE A 223 4.05 7.34 17.05
C ILE A 223 2.60 7.16 16.62
N CYS A 224 1.80 6.59 17.51
CA CYS A 224 0.39 6.35 17.34
C CYS A 224 -0.41 7.36 18.18
N ILE A 225 -1.38 8.02 17.55
CA ILE A 225 -2.28 8.95 18.21
C ILE A 225 -3.72 8.46 18.01
N GLU A 226 -4.44 8.30 19.11
CA GLU A 226 -5.87 7.99 19.13
C GLU A 226 -6.68 9.27 19.16
N VAL A 227 -7.60 9.38 18.21
CA VAL A 227 -8.41 10.58 17.98
C VAL A 227 -9.86 10.21 17.69
N ASP A 228 -10.79 11.11 18.03
CA ASP A 228 -12.21 10.97 17.65
C ASP A 228 -12.33 10.97 16.11
N SER A 229 -13.16 10.06 15.59
CA SER A 229 -13.43 9.88 14.17
C SER A 229 -13.85 11.17 13.45
N ARG A 230 -14.49 12.12 14.16
CA ARG A 230 -14.89 13.42 13.63
C ARG A 230 -13.73 14.34 13.26
N ILE A 231 -12.54 14.08 13.80
CA ILE A 231 -11.36 14.94 13.67
C ILE A 231 -10.32 14.35 12.71
N VAL A 232 -10.53 13.11 12.24
CA VAL A 232 -9.64 12.40 11.31
C VAL A 232 -9.48 13.15 9.98
N SER A 233 -10.55 13.81 9.51
CA SER A 233 -10.52 14.67 8.33
C SER A 233 -9.66 15.93 8.54
N ILE A 234 -9.67 16.50 9.74
CA ILE A 234 -8.86 17.66 10.13
C ILE A 234 -7.39 17.24 10.28
N LEU A 235 -7.12 16.06 10.83
CA LEU A 235 -5.77 15.54 11.04
C LEU A 235 -5.08 15.13 9.73
N SER A 236 -5.85 14.58 8.80
CA SER A 236 -5.39 14.37 7.42
C SER A 236 -4.95 15.68 6.76
N ALA A 237 -5.66 16.77 7.03
CA ALA A 237 -5.28 18.12 6.58
C ALA A 237 -4.09 18.71 7.37
N CYS A 238 -4.01 18.53 8.69
CA CYS A 238 -2.92 19.06 9.52
C CYS A 238 -1.60 18.30 9.36
N ALA A 239 -1.61 17.04 8.94
CA ALA A 239 -0.38 16.30 8.70
C ALA A 239 0.41 16.84 7.48
N LEU A 240 -0.26 17.57 6.57
CA LEU A 240 0.39 18.38 5.53
C LEU A 240 1.12 19.60 6.11
N ASP A 241 0.64 20.19 7.21
CA ASP A 241 1.30 21.32 7.87
C ASP A 241 2.54 20.89 8.67
N ILE A 242 2.51 19.70 9.26
CA ILE A 242 3.66 19.14 10.00
C ILE A 242 4.78 18.78 9.03
N SER A 243 4.48 18.21 7.85
CA SER A 243 5.51 17.95 6.84
C SER A 243 6.12 19.26 6.33
N GLN A 244 5.34 20.33 6.13
CA GLN A 244 5.87 21.62 5.67
C GLN A 244 6.80 22.30 6.68
N LYS A 245 6.55 22.18 8.00
CA LYS A 245 7.42 22.77 9.03
C LYS A 245 8.81 22.12 9.13
N TYR A 246 8.95 20.87 8.71
CA TYR A 246 10.21 20.11 8.77
C TYR A 246 10.82 19.82 7.38
N SER A 247 10.15 20.22 6.29
CA SER A 247 10.59 20.00 4.90
C SER A 247 10.85 21.32 4.16
N SER A 248 11.76 22.17 4.65
CA SER A 248 12.33 23.21 3.79
C SER A 248 13.34 22.55 2.82
N GLY A 249 12.82 21.83 1.83
CA GLY A 249 13.63 21.10 0.86
C GLY A 249 12.79 20.23 -0.08
N THR A 250 12.34 20.83 -1.19
CA THR A 250 11.82 20.22 -2.43
C THR A 250 10.39 19.63 -2.48
N SER A 251 9.53 20.41 -3.17
CA SER A 251 8.51 20.08 -4.19
C SER A 251 7.49 18.95 -3.99
N LEU A 252 6.22 19.35 -4.12
CA LEU A 252 4.95 18.61 -4.09
C LEU A 252 4.89 17.33 -4.93
N ASP A 253 4.24 16.29 -4.38
CA ASP A 253 3.10 15.67 -5.05
C ASP A 253 2.08 15.10 -4.05
N SER A 254 0.79 15.22 -4.38
CA SER A 254 -0.33 15.14 -3.44
C SER A 254 -0.70 13.72 -2.97
N GLY A 255 -1.08 13.57 -1.69
CA GLY A 255 -1.96 12.50 -1.21
C GLY A 255 -1.39 11.48 -0.20
N ARG A 256 -0.24 11.74 0.44
CA ARG A 256 0.31 10.85 1.49
C ARG A 256 0.96 11.64 2.63
N LEU A 257 0.69 11.22 3.87
CA LEU A 257 1.41 11.69 5.07
C LEU A 257 2.90 11.45 4.87
N GLY A 258 3.69 12.52 4.90
CA GLY A 258 5.11 12.51 4.60
C GLY A 258 5.98 11.86 5.67
N THR A 259 7.18 11.48 5.26
CA THR A 259 8.33 11.16 6.11
C THR A 259 8.81 12.43 6.82
N ILE A 260 9.06 12.38 8.13
CA ILE A 260 9.67 13.48 8.88
C ILE A 260 11.07 13.04 9.28
N SER A 261 12.09 13.70 8.72
CA SER A 261 13.48 13.55 9.16
C SER A 261 13.79 14.63 10.20
N SER A 262 14.19 14.22 11.41
CA SER A 262 14.75 15.11 12.42
C SER A 262 16.19 15.49 12.06
N GLU A 263 16.64 16.71 12.45
CA GLU A 263 18.05 17.18 12.32
C GLU A 263 19.08 16.26 13.01
N ILE A 264 18.62 15.28 13.79
CA ILE A 264 19.45 14.28 14.48
C ILE A 264 19.67 12.99 13.63
N GLY A 265 19.06 12.88 12.44
CA GLY A 265 19.24 11.73 11.55
C GLY A 265 18.43 10.49 11.94
N GLU A 266 17.35 10.69 12.71
CA GLU A 266 16.37 9.67 13.04
C GLU A 266 15.09 9.88 12.20
N GLU A 267 14.63 8.80 11.57
CA GLU A 267 13.45 8.77 10.70
C GLU A 267 12.24 8.37 11.55
N VAL A 268 11.30 9.29 11.75
CA VAL A 268 10.13 9.05 12.60
C VAL A 268 8.89 8.93 11.72
N HIS A 269 8.20 7.79 11.81
CA HIS A 269 6.95 7.55 11.11
C HIS A 269 5.76 7.89 12.02
N LEU A 270 4.85 8.74 11.54
CA LEU A 270 3.64 9.13 12.26
C LEU A 270 2.44 8.36 11.71
N GLU A 271 1.75 7.62 12.56
CA GLU A 271 0.49 6.93 12.23
C GLU A 271 -0.66 7.46 13.09
N ILE A 272 -1.73 7.94 12.45
CA ILE A 272 -2.90 8.49 13.13
C ILE A 272 -4.03 7.47 13.04
N PHE A 273 -4.55 7.03 14.18
CA PHE A 273 -5.62 6.04 14.25
C PHE A 273 -6.96 6.69 14.59
N ALA A 274 -7.93 6.52 13.71
CA ALA A 274 -9.33 6.87 13.93
C ALA A 274 -10.04 5.73 14.67
N MET A 275 -10.56 5.97 15.87
CA MET A 275 -11.44 5.01 16.53
C MET A 275 -12.88 5.53 16.50
N THR A 276 -13.77 4.81 15.82
CA THR A 276 -15.21 4.95 16.00
C THR A 276 -15.62 4.00 17.13
N ASN A 277 -16.07 4.55 18.26
CA ASN A 277 -16.82 3.75 19.23
C ASN A 277 -18.09 3.28 18.51
N ILE A 278 -18.15 1.99 18.19
CA ILE A 278 -19.40 1.32 17.87
C ILE A 278 -19.96 0.93 19.22
N ASP A 279 -21.00 1.64 19.66
CA ASP A 279 -21.87 1.20 20.75
C ASP A 279 -22.69 -0.03 20.32
#